data_AF-A0A9D3SYZ9-F1
#
_entry.id   AF-A0A9D3SYZ9-F1
#
_cell.length_a   1.000
_cell.length_b   1.000
_cell.length_c   1.000
_cell.angle_alpha   90.00
_cell.angle_beta   90.00
_cell.angle_gamma   90.00
#
_symmetry.space_group_name_H-M   'P 1'
#
loop_
_entity.id
_entity.type
_entity.pdbx_description
1 polymer ?
#
loop_
_entity_poly.entity_id
_entity_poly.type
_entity_poly.pdbx_seq_one_letter_code
_entity_poly.pdbx_strand_id
1 'polypeptide(L)'
;MNCKSATPSKTTCNGVSVTGSHVAHNSEPQLANMERPEAPFTLAYVVFVFCFVFTPNEFRSAGVTVQNLFSGWLGSEDVGFVQYHIRRTSITLLVHSLLPLGYYLGMCIAAPDKNLWYVHSASEGWQLYFAVSVALPLLSWAVVLYWSRIKWGNHPISKNLAAHALPQSGWRAVASSINTEFRRIDKFATGAPGARVIVTDTWVMKVTTYYVHIAQQQDIHLTVVDSKQHELSPDFNAPVQILTISVASINPSVKPFDIRLNSTEYGELQEKLHAPIRNAANVVIHQTLSDLFLETFKSHVEVNEVYPLPRGQVLEPCIGCMQMNANTKLLRLCQEEGEGECQQCYCRPMWCLTCLGKWFASRQDQQRPETWLSSRVPCPTCRAKFCILDVCMVH
;
A
#
# COMPACT_ATOMS: atom_id res chain seq x y z
N MET A 1 -26.93 -30.04 -90.52
CA MET A 1 -26.15 -31.01 -91.32
C MET A 1 -24.69 -30.69 -91.16
N ASN A 2 -23.89 -31.73 -90.86
CA ASN A 2 -22.45 -31.90 -91.06
C ASN A 2 -21.79 -30.93 -92.08
N CYS A 3 -20.52 -30.54 -92.01
CA CYS A 3 -19.37 -30.89 -91.16
C CYS A 3 -18.20 -30.02 -91.66
N LYS A 4 -17.24 -29.73 -90.76
CA LYS A 4 -15.78 -29.56 -91.05
C LYS A 4 -15.44 -28.32 -91.91
N SER A 5 -14.30 -27.64 -91.78
CA SER A 5 -12.94 -28.08 -91.48
C SER A 5 -12.02 -26.86 -91.30
N ALA A 6 -11.01 -27.04 -90.44
CA ALA A 6 -9.61 -26.61 -90.61
C ALA A 6 -9.24 -25.11 -90.63
N THR A 7 -8.57 -24.73 -89.54
CA THR A 7 -7.51 -23.71 -89.39
C THR A 7 -6.43 -23.76 -90.48
N PRO A 8 -5.66 -22.67 -90.74
CA PRO A 8 -4.35 -22.54 -90.06
C PRO A 8 -3.84 -21.11 -89.77
N SER A 9 -3.18 -21.01 -88.61
CA SER A 9 -1.98 -20.28 -88.18
C SER A 9 -1.42 -19.02 -88.89
N LYS A 10 -1.10 -18.06 -88.01
CA LYS A 10 0.09 -17.17 -87.90
C LYS A 10 0.19 -15.90 -88.77
N THR A 11 0.05 -14.73 -88.11
CA THR A 11 0.95 -13.58 -88.30
C THR A 11 1.09 -12.73 -87.02
N THR A 12 2.33 -12.33 -86.77
CA THR A 12 2.99 -11.50 -85.75
C THR A 12 2.49 -10.04 -85.61
N CYS A 13 2.67 -9.43 -84.42
CA CYS A 13 3.53 -8.25 -84.18
C CYS A 13 3.30 -7.57 -82.80
N ASN A 14 4.42 -7.22 -82.13
CA ASN A 14 4.77 -6.05 -81.26
C ASN A 14 3.61 -5.22 -80.65
N GLY A 15 3.57 -4.79 -79.38
CA GLY A 15 4.62 -4.39 -78.45
C GLY A 15 4.34 -2.96 -77.94
N VAL A 16 4.26 -2.76 -76.62
CA VAL A 16 4.38 -1.48 -75.85
C VAL A 16 3.14 -0.55 -75.98
N SER A 17 2.54 0.12 -74.96
CA SER A 17 3.01 0.69 -73.69
C SER A 17 1.85 1.05 -72.75
N VAL A 18 2.21 1.11 -71.47
CA VAL A 18 1.59 1.65 -70.26
C VAL A 18 0.90 3.03 -70.38
N THR A 19 -0.28 3.18 -69.77
CA THR A 19 -0.64 4.34 -68.91
C THR A 19 -1.70 3.91 -67.88
N GLY A 20 -1.37 4.05 -66.60
CA GLY A 20 -2.32 3.86 -65.50
C GLY A 20 -3.06 5.14 -65.14
N SER A 21 -4.15 5.02 -64.36
CA SER A 21 -4.53 5.91 -63.25
C SER A 21 -5.84 5.48 -62.60
N HIS A 22 -5.77 5.29 -61.28
CA HIS A 22 -6.78 5.57 -60.25
C HIS A 22 -8.17 4.91 -60.30
N VAL A 23 -8.33 3.83 -59.53
CA VAL A 23 -9.50 3.65 -58.64
C VAL A 23 -8.97 3.30 -57.25
N ALA A 24 -9.18 4.21 -56.31
CA ALA A 24 -8.84 4.04 -54.91
C ALA A 24 -9.85 3.11 -54.24
N HIS A 25 -9.39 1.95 -53.77
CA HIS A 25 -10.08 1.19 -52.74
C HIS A 25 -9.44 1.52 -51.39
N ASN A 26 -10.02 2.50 -50.70
CA ASN A 26 -9.89 2.65 -49.26
C ASN A 26 -10.67 1.52 -48.59
N SER A 27 -9.96 0.65 -47.88
CA SER A 27 -10.54 -0.22 -46.85
C SER A 27 -9.45 -0.55 -45.82
N GLU A 28 -9.22 0.39 -44.90
CA GLU A 28 -9.01 0.01 -43.51
C GLU A 28 -10.36 -0.46 -42.95
N PRO A 29 -10.43 -1.40 -41.97
CA PRO A 29 -9.73 -1.18 -40.71
C PRO A 29 -9.17 -2.45 -40.02
N GLN A 30 -8.12 -2.26 -39.23
CA GLN A 30 -8.00 -2.60 -37.79
C GLN A 30 -8.93 -3.67 -37.16
N LEU A 31 -9.24 -4.78 -37.82
CA LEU A 31 -10.09 -5.86 -37.29
C LEU A 31 -9.45 -7.25 -37.41
N ALA A 32 -8.12 -7.35 -37.46
CA ALA A 32 -7.40 -8.63 -37.52
C ALA A 32 -6.70 -9.00 -36.20
N ASN A 33 -6.69 -8.10 -35.20
CA ASN A 33 -6.07 -8.36 -33.89
C ASN A 33 -7.06 -8.85 -32.82
N MET A 34 -8.32 -9.12 -33.18
CA MET A 34 -9.38 -9.52 -32.24
C MET A 34 -10.04 -10.86 -32.61
N GLU A 35 -9.26 -11.89 -32.96
CA GLU A 35 -9.79 -13.26 -33.18
C GLU A 35 -9.00 -14.37 -32.46
N ARG A 36 -7.93 -14.05 -31.71
CA ARG A 36 -7.22 -15.04 -30.89
C ARG A 36 -7.50 -14.83 -29.40
N PRO A 37 -8.32 -15.67 -28.75
CA PRO A 37 -8.65 -15.51 -27.33
C PRO A 37 -7.45 -15.71 -26.38
N GLU A 38 -6.30 -16.16 -26.90
CA GLU A 38 -5.07 -16.41 -26.14
C GLU A 38 -4.51 -15.17 -25.42
N ALA A 39 -4.39 -14.05 -26.15
CA ALA A 39 -3.81 -12.81 -25.63
C ALA A 39 -4.70 -12.17 -24.56
N PRO A 40 -6.03 -11.97 -24.77
CA PRO A 40 -6.89 -11.45 -23.73
C PRO A 40 -7.01 -12.41 -22.55
N PHE A 41 -7.05 -13.73 -22.77
CA PHE A 41 -7.03 -14.72 -21.69
C PHE A 41 -5.75 -14.60 -20.86
N THR A 42 -4.59 -14.54 -21.51
CA THR A 42 -3.30 -14.43 -20.81
C THR A 42 -3.21 -13.16 -19.99
N LEU A 43 -3.61 -12.02 -20.56
CA LEU A 43 -3.65 -10.76 -19.83
C LEU A 43 -4.58 -10.84 -18.62
N ALA A 44 -5.80 -11.34 -18.80
CA ALA A 44 -6.76 -11.49 -17.71
C ALA A 44 -6.25 -12.44 -16.62
N TYR A 45 -5.60 -13.54 -17.00
CA TYR A 45 -5.03 -14.51 -16.07
C TYR A 45 -3.86 -13.92 -15.27
N VAL A 46 -2.96 -13.18 -15.93
CA VAL A 46 -1.83 -12.51 -15.26
C VAL A 46 -2.34 -11.48 -14.26
N VAL A 47 -3.33 -10.66 -14.64
CA VAL A 47 -3.97 -9.70 -13.72
C VAL A 47 -4.62 -10.43 -12.55
N PHE A 48 -5.35 -11.52 -12.81
CA PHE A 48 -5.95 -12.33 -11.76
C PHE A 48 -4.91 -12.90 -10.81
N VAL A 49 -3.83 -13.52 -11.30
CA VAL A 49 -2.75 -14.07 -10.49
C VAL A 49 -2.07 -12.98 -9.66
N PHE A 50 -1.79 -11.82 -10.26
CA PHE A 50 -1.21 -10.68 -9.56
C PHE A 50 -2.11 -10.24 -8.40
N CYS A 51 -3.40 -10.02 -8.66
CA CYS A 51 -4.37 -9.65 -7.64
C CYS A 51 -4.58 -10.76 -6.59
N PHE A 52 -4.55 -12.02 -6.97
CA PHE A 52 -4.71 -13.14 -6.05
C PHE A 52 -3.50 -13.30 -5.11
N VAL A 53 -2.28 -13.06 -5.60
CA VAL A 53 -1.04 -13.18 -4.82
C VAL A 53 -0.81 -11.96 -3.92
N PHE A 54 -1.03 -10.75 -4.43
CA PHE A 54 -0.83 -9.50 -3.66
C PHE A 54 -2.06 -9.08 -2.85
N THR A 55 -3.24 -9.60 -3.17
CA THR A 55 -4.52 -9.39 -2.48
C THR A 55 -4.82 -7.90 -2.22
N PRO A 56 -5.16 -7.12 -3.26
CA PRO A 56 -5.60 -5.74 -3.08
C PRO A 56 -6.93 -5.69 -2.31
N ASN A 57 -7.35 -4.50 -1.88
CA ASN A 57 -8.53 -4.29 -1.04
C ASN A 57 -9.78 -4.97 -1.61
N GLU A 58 -9.97 -4.90 -2.92
CA GLU A 58 -11.12 -5.46 -3.64
C GLU A 58 -11.19 -6.98 -3.52
N PHE A 59 -10.05 -7.67 -3.67
CA PHE A 59 -9.97 -9.13 -3.51
C PHE A 59 -10.17 -9.56 -2.06
N ARG A 60 -9.69 -8.74 -1.11
CA ARG A 60 -9.94 -8.97 0.31
C ARG A 60 -11.42 -8.85 0.65
N SER A 61 -12.07 -7.78 0.21
CA SER A 61 -13.49 -7.52 0.41
C SER A 61 -14.38 -8.54 -0.29
N ALA A 62 -13.99 -9.01 -1.48
CA ALA A 62 -14.71 -10.06 -2.21
C ALA A 62 -14.52 -11.47 -1.63
N GLY A 63 -13.68 -11.63 -0.61
CA GLY A 63 -13.43 -12.95 -0.01
C GLY A 63 -12.49 -13.85 -0.82
N VAL A 64 -11.87 -13.35 -1.89
CA VAL A 64 -11.03 -14.14 -2.80
C VAL A 64 -9.58 -14.16 -2.29
N THR A 65 -9.41 -14.67 -1.08
CA THR A 65 -8.09 -14.84 -0.44
C THR A 65 -7.92 -16.28 0.00
N VAL A 66 -6.67 -16.77 0.05
CA VAL A 66 -6.38 -18.13 0.54
C VAL A 66 -6.92 -18.35 1.96
N GLN A 67 -6.89 -17.31 2.79
CA GLN A 67 -7.40 -17.35 4.16
C GLN A 67 -8.91 -17.61 4.20
N ASN A 68 -9.67 -16.92 3.36
CA ASN A 68 -11.12 -17.05 3.35
C ASN A 68 -11.57 -18.36 2.69
N LEU A 69 -10.93 -18.75 1.59
CA LEU A 69 -11.20 -20.01 0.87
C LEU A 69 -10.96 -21.24 1.74
N PHE A 70 -9.95 -21.21 2.62
CA PHE A 70 -9.58 -22.34 3.48
C PHE A 70 -9.85 -22.08 4.97
N SER A 71 -10.72 -21.12 5.29
CA SER A 71 -11.04 -20.70 6.67
C SER A 71 -11.40 -21.87 7.59
N GLY A 72 -12.22 -22.81 7.10
CA GLY A 72 -12.61 -24.01 7.85
C GLY A 72 -11.44 -24.94 8.23
N TRP A 73 -10.38 -25.01 7.42
CA TRP A 73 -9.21 -25.86 7.71
C TRP A 73 -8.13 -25.13 8.51
N LEU A 74 -8.01 -23.81 8.31
CA LEU A 74 -7.06 -22.99 9.05
C LEU A 74 -7.41 -22.93 10.54
N GLY A 75 -8.71 -22.87 10.86
CA GLY A 75 -9.20 -22.64 12.21
C GLY A 75 -9.12 -21.15 12.58
N SER A 76 -9.11 -20.85 13.87
CA SER A 76 -9.06 -19.48 14.38
C SER A 76 -7.64 -19.08 14.77
N GLU A 77 -7.24 -17.90 14.31
CA GLU A 77 -5.97 -17.26 14.70
C GLU A 77 -5.94 -16.93 16.20
N ASP A 78 -7.07 -16.54 16.78
CA ASP A 78 -7.20 -16.23 18.21
C ASP A 78 -7.04 -17.48 19.09
N VAL A 79 -7.43 -18.66 18.58
CA VAL A 79 -7.22 -19.92 19.31
C VAL A 79 -5.76 -20.33 19.26
N GLY A 80 -5.04 -20.14 18.16
CA GLY A 80 -3.67 -20.62 18.04
C GLY A 80 -2.88 -19.96 16.92
N PHE A 81 -2.41 -18.74 17.18
CA PHE A 81 -1.66 -17.89 16.26
C PHE A 81 -0.58 -18.65 15.47
N VAL A 82 0.34 -19.33 16.16
CA VAL A 82 1.47 -20.00 15.50
C VAL A 82 1.00 -21.14 14.59
N GLN A 83 0.10 -21.99 15.09
CA GLN A 83 -0.37 -23.15 14.33
C GLN A 83 -1.24 -22.72 13.14
N TYR A 84 -2.05 -21.68 13.33
CA TYR A 84 -2.83 -21.04 12.27
C TYR A 84 -1.91 -20.57 11.15
N HIS A 85 -0.83 -19.83 11.46
CA HIS A 85 0.09 -19.34 10.43
C HIS A 85 0.97 -20.42 9.79
N ILE A 86 1.32 -21.49 10.50
CA ILE A 86 1.98 -22.67 9.89
C ILE A 86 1.06 -23.30 8.84
N ARG A 87 -0.22 -23.52 9.17
CA ARG A 87 -1.21 -24.05 8.21
C ARG A 87 -1.43 -23.09 7.04
N ARG A 88 -1.58 -21.80 7.34
CA ARG A 88 -1.79 -20.75 6.34
C ARG A 88 -0.68 -20.69 5.32
N THR A 89 0.56 -20.54 5.77
CA THR A 89 1.72 -20.45 4.87
C THR A 89 1.92 -21.74 4.07
N SER A 90 1.63 -22.91 4.66
CA SER A 90 1.64 -24.20 3.95
C SER A 90 0.58 -24.29 2.84
N ILE A 91 -0.67 -23.88 3.11
CA ILE A 91 -1.72 -23.85 2.06
C ILE A 91 -1.37 -22.82 1.00
N THR A 92 -0.97 -21.60 1.40
CA THR A 92 -0.64 -20.54 0.44
C THR A 92 0.45 -21.01 -0.51
N LEU A 93 1.47 -21.71 -0.02
CA LEU A 93 2.49 -22.34 -0.87
C LEU A 93 1.86 -23.32 -1.88
N LEU A 94 1.01 -24.24 -1.43
CA LEU A 94 0.35 -25.22 -2.30
C LEU A 94 -0.56 -24.55 -3.34
N VAL A 95 -1.43 -23.63 -2.92
CA VAL A 95 -2.37 -22.94 -3.81
C VAL A 95 -1.62 -22.09 -4.83
N HIS A 96 -0.61 -21.34 -4.41
CA HIS A 96 0.15 -20.50 -5.35
C HIS A 96 1.02 -21.34 -6.31
N SER A 97 1.50 -22.52 -5.87
CA SER A 97 2.21 -23.45 -6.74
C SER A 97 1.32 -24.07 -7.84
N LEU A 98 0.00 -24.05 -7.67
CA LEU A 98 -0.97 -24.53 -8.67
C LEU A 98 -1.33 -23.48 -9.73
N LEU A 99 -0.97 -22.21 -9.55
CA LEU A 99 -1.32 -21.15 -10.50
C LEU A 99 -0.72 -21.38 -11.90
N PRO A 100 0.56 -21.78 -12.08
CA PRO A 100 1.08 -22.11 -13.41
C PRO A 100 0.30 -23.25 -14.09
N LEU A 101 -0.10 -24.27 -13.31
CA LEU A 101 -0.91 -25.37 -13.84
C LEU A 101 -2.32 -24.89 -14.24
N GLY A 102 -2.91 -23.99 -13.45
CA GLY A 102 -4.17 -23.33 -13.79
C GLY A 102 -4.10 -22.56 -15.11
N TYR A 103 -2.99 -21.86 -15.36
CA TYR A 103 -2.76 -21.20 -16.66
C TYR A 103 -2.71 -22.20 -17.81
N TYR A 104 -1.95 -23.30 -17.65
CA TYR A 104 -1.86 -24.34 -18.67
C TYR A 104 -3.23 -24.92 -19.03
N LEU A 105 -4.03 -25.26 -18.01
CA LEU A 105 -5.39 -25.79 -18.19
C LEU A 105 -6.31 -24.77 -18.88
N GLY A 106 -6.22 -23.49 -18.50
CA GLY A 106 -6.98 -22.44 -19.18
C GLY A 106 -6.58 -22.25 -20.64
N MET A 107 -5.28 -22.36 -20.95
CA MET A 107 -4.78 -22.31 -22.33
C MET A 107 -5.21 -23.51 -23.17
N CYS A 108 -5.43 -24.68 -22.58
CA CYS A 108 -6.03 -25.82 -23.29
C CYS A 108 -7.43 -25.51 -23.82
N ILE A 109 -8.16 -24.59 -23.16
CA ILE A 109 -9.50 -24.15 -23.57
C ILE A 109 -9.41 -22.93 -24.49
N ALA A 110 -8.54 -21.97 -24.18
CA ALA A 110 -8.40 -20.72 -24.92
C ALA A 110 -7.63 -20.85 -26.25
N ALA A 111 -6.87 -21.92 -26.45
CA ALA A 111 -6.10 -22.18 -27.68
C ALA A 111 -6.28 -23.63 -28.16
N PRO A 112 -7.49 -24.00 -28.61
CA PRO A 112 -7.77 -25.38 -29.03
C PRO A 112 -6.94 -25.80 -30.26
N ASP A 113 -6.54 -24.85 -31.11
CA ASP A 113 -5.68 -25.03 -32.27
C ASP A 113 -4.27 -25.55 -31.91
N LYS A 114 -3.81 -25.32 -30.68
CA LYS A 114 -2.52 -25.80 -30.18
C LYS A 114 -2.53 -27.24 -29.66
N ASN A 115 -3.69 -27.89 -29.62
CA ASN A 115 -3.87 -29.29 -29.18
C ASN A 115 -3.19 -29.62 -27.84
N LEU A 116 -3.18 -28.66 -26.89
CA LEU A 116 -2.46 -28.76 -25.62
C LEU A 116 -2.97 -29.90 -24.71
N TRP A 117 -4.18 -30.40 -24.95
CA TRP A 117 -4.69 -31.60 -24.28
C TRP A 117 -3.82 -32.84 -24.53
N TYR A 118 -3.20 -32.93 -25.71
CA TYR A 118 -2.25 -33.98 -26.06
C TYR A 118 -0.83 -33.46 -25.82
N VAL A 119 -0.38 -33.51 -24.57
CA VAL A 119 0.92 -32.94 -24.14
C VAL A 119 2.08 -33.39 -25.05
N HIS A 120 2.11 -34.66 -25.45
CA HIS A 120 3.15 -35.22 -26.32
C HIS A 120 3.16 -34.63 -27.75
N SER A 121 2.03 -34.11 -28.22
CA SER A 121 1.89 -33.45 -29.53
C SER A 121 2.05 -31.93 -29.44
N ALA A 122 2.08 -31.35 -28.24
CA ALA A 122 2.31 -29.93 -28.04
C ALA A 122 3.77 -29.56 -28.36
N SER A 123 4.04 -28.29 -28.62
CA SER A 123 5.41 -27.81 -28.85
C SER A 123 6.30 -28.03 -27.62
N GLU A 124 7.62 -28.14 -27.85
CA GLU A 124 8.61 -28.35 -26.77
C GLU A 124 8.49 -27.33 -25.63
N GLY A 125 8.17 -26.07 -25.95
CA GLY A 125 7.94 -25.02 -24.97
C GLY A 125 6.73 -25.30 -24.05
N TRP A 126 5.62 -25.77 -24.61
CA TRP A 126 4.42 -26.14 -23.83
C TRP A 126 4.62 -27.41 -23.03
N GLN A 127 5.38 -28.38 -23.55
CA GLN A 127 5.78 -29.58 -22.81
C GLN A 127 6.62 -29.23 -21.58
N LEU A 128 7.63 -28.38 -21.75
CA LEU A 128 8.46 -27.90 -20.66
C LEU A 128 7.64 -27.10 -19.64
N TYR A 129 6.76 -26.20 -20.10
CA TYR A 129 5.89 -25.43 -19.23
C TYR A 129 4.98 -26.34 -18.39
N PHE A 130 4.35 -27.34 -19.01
CA PHE A 130 3.52 -28.32 -18.30
C PHE A 130 4.33 -29.09 -17.26
N ALA A 131 5.51 -29.59 -17.64
CA ALA A 131 6.38 -30.33 -16.74
C ALA A 131 6.77 -29.51 -15.49
N VAL A 132 7.14 -28.23 -15.68
CA VAL A 132 7.44 -27.31 -14.57
C VAL A 132 6.17 -27.04 -13.73
N SER A 133 5.04 -26.80 -14.39
CA SER A 133 3.76 -26.50 -13.73
C SER A 133 3.22 -27.66 -12.90
N VAL A 134 3.56 -28.90 -13.25
CA VAL A 134 3.26 -30.11 -12.45
C VAL A 134 4.33 -30.37 -11.39
N ALA A 135 5.60 -30.12 -11.68
CA ALA A 135 6.68 -30.31 -10.73
C ALA A 135 6.56 -29.38 -9.51
N LEU A 136 6.20 -28.11 -9.71
CA LEU A 136 6.04 -27.11 -8.64
C LEU A 136 5.07 -27.55 -7.52
N PRO A 137 3.82 -27.96 -7.79
CA PRO A 137 2.90 -28.43 -6.76
C PRO A 137 3.33 -29.77 -6.16
N LEU A 138 3.93 -30.68 -6.92
CA LEU A 138 4.45 -31.94 -6.39
C LEU A 138 5.58 -31.71 -5.38
N LEU A 139 6.52 -30.82 -5.71
CA LEU A 139 7.61 -30.42 -4.81
C LEU A 139 7.06 -29.71 -3.57
N SER A 140 6.12 -28.78 -3.76
CA SER A 140 5.48 -28.06 -2.64
C SER A 140 4.74 -29.01 -1.70
N TRP A 141 4.03 -29.99 -2.26
CA TRP A 141 3.35 -31.04 -1.49
C TRP A 141 4.33 -31.94 -0.74
N ALA A 142 5.42 -32.37 -1.40
CA ALA A 142 6.47 -33.15 -0.76
C ALA A 142 7.12 -32.38 0.42
N VAL A 143 7.36 -31.07 0.26
CA VAL A 143 7.88 -30.20 1.32
C VAL A 143 6.89 -30.08 2.49
N VAL A 144 5.60 -29.88 2.23
CA VAL A 144 4.58 -29.81 3.29
C VAL A 144 4.44 -31.14 4.02
N LEU A 145 4.49 -32.27 3.31
CA LEU A 145 4.50 -33.60 3.91
C LEU A 145 5.75 -33.85 4.76
N TYR A 146 6.91 -33.39 4.29
CA TYR A 146 8.15 -33.45 5.05
C TYR A 146 8.03 -32.66 6.36
N TRP A 147 7.48 -31.44 6.31
CA TRP A 147 7.23 -30.64 7.51
C TRP A 147 6.24 -31.32 8.46
N SER A 148 5.14 -31.88 7.95
CA SER A 148 4.11 -32.51 8.77
C SER A 148 4.63 -33.76 9.50
N ARG A 149 5.48 -34.57 8.84
CA ARG A 149 6.10 -35.78 9.46
C ARG A 149 6.99 -35.46 10.65
N ILE A 150 7.63 -34.29 10.67
CA ILE A 150 8.49 -33.84 11.78
C ILE A 150 7.69 -32.93 12.73
N LYS A 151 6.37 -33.10 12.80
CA LYS A 151 5.45 -32.32 13.65
C LYS A 151 5.70 -30.81 13.49
N TRP A 152 5.92 -30.37 12.25
CA TRP A 152 6.21 -29.00 11.82
C TRP A 152 7.55 -28.41 12.29
N GLY A 153 8.43 -29.17 12.96
CA GLY A 153 9.68 -28.62 13.51
C GLY A 153 10.63 -28.02 12.49
N ASN A 154 10.61 -28.52 11.24
CA ASN A 154 11.42 -28.00 10.14
C ASN A 154 10.73 -26.91 9.32
N HIS A 155 9.50 -26.53 9.68
CA HIS A 155 8.80 -25.42 9.04
C HIS A 155 9.55 -24.11 9.31
N PRO A 156 9.62 -23.17 8.35
CA PRO A 156 10.34 -21.89 8.52
C PRO A 156 9.95 -21.13 9.79
N ILE A 157 8.64 -21.06 10.09
CA ILE A 157 8.14 -20.43 11.33
C ILE A 157 8.67 -21.14 12.58
N SER A 158 8.60 -22.47 12.64
CA SER A 158 9.13 -23.25 13.78
C SER A 158 10.64 -23.07 13.96
N LYS A 159 11.39 -22.99 12.86
CA LYS A 159 12.84 -22.72 12.90
C LYS A 159 13.13 -21.30 13.40
N ASN A 160 12.36 -20.30 12.96
CA ASN A 160 12.47 -18.93 13.45
C ASN A 160 12.17 -18.85 14.96
N LEU A 161 11.12 -19.55 15.41
CA LEU A 161 10.79 -19.65 16.85
C LEU A 161 11.86 -20.38 17.66
N ALA A 162 12.54 -21.37 17.08
CA ALA A 162 13.63 -22.08 17.75
C ALA A 162 14.81 -21.16 18.08
N ALA A 163 15.04 -20.09 17.32
CA ALA A 163 16.09 -19.10 17.60
C ALA A 163 15.86 -18.32 18.90
N HIS A 164 14.62 -18.32 19.40
CA HIS A 164 14.18 -17.66 20.64
C HIS A 164 13.98 -18.63 21.80
N ALA A 165 14.20 -19.93 21.58
CA ALA A 165 14.00 -20.95 22.59
C ALA A 165 15.23 -21.08 23.50
N LEU A 166 15.01 -21.34 24.79
CA LEU A 166 16.10 -21.64 25.72
C LEU A 166 16.71 -23.01 25.36
N PRO A 167 17.97 -23.30 25.71
CA PRO A 167 18.62 -24.57 25.36
C PRO A 167 17.85 -25.84 25.79
N GLN A 168 17.06 -25.74 26.87
CA GLN A 168 16.27 -26.84 27.43
C GLN A 168 14.80 -26.85 26.94
N SER A 169 14.37 -25.82 26.20
CA SER A 169 13.00 -25.71 25.70
C SER A 169 12.97 -25.74 24.16
N GLY A 170 11.96 -26.41 23.60
CA GLY A 170 11.76 -26.42 22.15
C GLY A 170 11.01 -25.19 21.65
N TRP A 171 11.00 -24.97 20.34
CA TRP A 171 10.20 -23.93 19.68
C TRP A 171 8.70 -23.94 20.07
N ARG A 172 8.17 -25.09 20.49
CA ARG A 172 6.78 -25.23 20.95
C ARG A 172 6.50 -24.47 22.24
N ALA A 173 7.48 -24.34 23.14
CA ALA A 173 7.34 -23.56 24.36
C ALA A 173 7.19 -22.07 24.01
N VAL A 174 8.04 -21.58 23.10
CA VAL A 174 7.95 -20.23 22.53
C VAL A 174 6.59 -20.01 21.85
N ALA A 175 6.15 -20.96 21.03
CA ALA A 175 4.84 -20.90 20.39
C ALA A 175 3.69 -20.83 21.41
N SER A 176 3.79 -21.54 22.53
CA SER A 176 2.80 -21.49 23.61
C SER A 176 2.77 -20.13 24.30
N SER A 177 3.92 -19.50 24.53
CA SER A 177 4.00 -18.13 25.08
C SER A 177 3.30 -17.15 24.16
N ILE A 178 3.68 -17.15 22.86
CA ILE A 178 3.08 -16.30 21.84
C ILE A 178 1.57 -16.50 21.76
N ASN A 179 1.09 -17.75 21.72
CA ASN A 179 -0.35 -18.02 21.66
C ASN A 179 -1.09 -17.51 22.91
N THR A 180 -0.44 -17.55 24.08
CA THR A 180 -1.04 -17.08 25.34
C THR A 180 -1.13 -15.55 25.37
N GLU A 181 -0.07 -14.86 24.97
CA GLU A 181 -0.04 -13.39 24.88
C GLU A 181 -0.93 -12.88 23.76
N PHE A 182 -0.97 -13.56 22.61
CA PHE A 182 -1.81 -13.18 21.48
C PHE A 182 -3.30 -13.23 21.83
N ARG A 183 -3.73 -14.10 22.74
CA ARG A 183 -5.14 -14.17 23.20
C ARG A 183 -5.54 -12.99 24.08
N ARG A 184 -4.58 -12.24 24.62
CA ARG A 184 -4.88 -11.08 25.45
C ARG A 184 -5.45 -9.94 24.60
N ILE A 185 -6.24 -9.09 25.25
CA ILE A 185 -6.93 -7.96 24.61
C ILE A 185 -5.94 -6.79 24.42
N ASP A 186 -4.97 -6.67 25.32
CA ASP A 186 -3.97 -5.60 25.36
C ASP A 186 -2.84 -5.78 24.34
N LYS A 187 -3.14 -6.22 23.12
CA LYS A 187 -2.17 -6.28 22.02
C LYS A 187 -2.40 -5.12 21.06
N PHE A 188 -1.31 -4.53 20.59
CA PHE A 188 -1.36 -3.59 19.47
C PHE A 188 -1.39 -4.41 18.17
N ALA A 189 -2.29 -4.09 17.24
CA ALA A 189 -2.36 -4.74 15.94
C ALA A 189 -2.79 -3.75 14.86
N THR A 190 -1.98 -3.61 13.81
CA THR A 190 -2.27 -2.73 12.66
C THR A 190 -2.12 -3.48 11.33
N GLY A 191 -2.96 -3.13 10.36
CA GLY A 191 -3.00 -3.75 9.03
C GLY A 191 -3.99 -4.92 8.90
N ALA A 192 -4.12 -5.43 7.67
CA ALA A 192 -5.09 -6.49 7.37
C ALA A 192 -4.63 -7.86 7.90
N PRO A 193 -5.54 -8.81 8.21
CA PRO A 193 -5.20 -10.12 8.78
C PRO A 193 -4.13 -10.93 8.01
N GLY A 194 -4.06 -10.76 6.68
CA GLY A 194 -3.04 -11.39 5.83
C GLY A 194 -1.66 -10.73 5.84
N ALA A 195 -1.60 -9.45 6.22
CA ALA A 195 -0.40 -8.62 6.22
C ALA A 195 -0.51 -7.55 7.32
N ARG A 196 -0.18 -7.93 8.56
CA ARG A 196 -0.31 -7.07 9.75
C ARG A 196 0.90 -7.13 10.67
N VAL A 197 1.05 -6.08 11.46
CA VAL A 197 2.03 -5.97 12.54
C VAL A 197 1.30 -6.14 13.85
N ILE A 198 1.80 -6.99 14.72
CA ILE A 198 1.23 -7.27 16.04
C ILE A 198 2.33 -7.10 17.08
N VAL A 199 2.06 -6.33 18.13
CA VAL A 199 2.95 -6.14 19.26
C VAL A 199 2.22 -6.57 20.54
N THR A 200 2.83 -7.52 21.23
CA THR A 200 2.41 -8.05 22.53
C THR A 200 3.43 -7.65 23.58
N ASP A 201 3.21 -7.95 24.86
CA ASP A 201 4.13 -7.60 25.96
C ASP A 201 5.58 -8.02 25.68
N THR A 202 5.80 -9.21 25.11
CA THR A 202 7.16 -9.71 24.88
C THR A 202 7.54 -9.89 23.41
N TRP A 203 6.58 -9.90 22.48
CA TRP A 203 6.85 -10.17 21.06
C TRP A 203 6.45 -9.02 20.14
N VAL A 204 7.33 -8.73 19.18
CA VAL A 204 7.02 -7.98 17.95
C VAL A 204 6.91 -8.98 16.80
N MET A 205 5.77 -8.98 16.12
CA MET A 205 5.46 -9.92 15.05
C MET A 205 5.02 -9.18 13.80
N LYS A 206 5.59 -9.55 12.65
CA LYS A 206 5.14 -9.09 11.34
C LYS A 206 4.68 -10.28 10.51
N VAL A 207 3.40 -10.26 10.17
CA VAL A 207 2.75 -11.26 9.34
C VAL A 207 2.81 -10.79 7.88
N THR A 208 3.29 -11.64 6.99
CA THR A 208 3.25 -11.44 5.53
C THR A 208 2.61 -12.65 4.86
N THR A 209 2.42 -12.62 3.54
CA THR A 209 1.83 -13.73 2.76
C THR A 209 2.56 -15.06 2.99
N TYR A 210 3.89 -15.06 2.97
CA TYR A 210 4.70 -16.28 3.04
C TYR A 210 5.51 -16.44 4.33
N TYR A 211 5.76 -15.35 5.04
CA TYR A 211 6.64 -15.34 6.22
C TYR A 211 5.93 -14.72 7.43
N VAL A 212 6.31 -15.21 8.61
CA VAL A 212 6.00 -14.54 9.88
C VAL A 212 7.34 -14.22 10.51
N HIS A 213 7.64 -12.93 10.64
CA HIS A 213 8.83 -12.45 11.34
C HIS A 213 8.48 -12.25 12.81
N ILE A 214 9.35 -12.72 13.68
CA ILE A 214 9.13 -12.72 15.13
C ILE A 214 10.43 -12.29 15.79
N ALA A 215 10.34 -11.31 16.68
CA ALA A 215 11.44 -10.86 17.51
C ALA A 215 10.95 -10.58 18.94
N GLN A 216 11.83 -10.78 19.93
CA GLN A 216 11.53 -10.43 21.32
C GLN A 216 11.76 -8.95 21.57
N GLN A 217 10.85 -8.30 22.30
CA GLN A 217 10.94 -6.89 22.65
C GLN A 217 12.24 -6.52 23.38
N GLN A 218 12.75 -7.39 24.24
CA GLN A 218 13.99 -7.16 24.99
C GLN A 218 15.25 -7.19 24.11
N ASP A 219 15.19 -7.84 22.95
CA ASP A 219 16.33 -8.10 22.07
C ASP A 219 16.28 -7.27 20.79
N ILE A 220 15.47 -6.21 20.73
CA ILE A 220 15.31 -5.40 19.52
C ILE A 220 15.77 -3.95 19.67
N HIS A 221 16.22 -3.41 18.56
CA HIS A 221 16.42 -1.99 18.33
C HIS A 221 15.46 -1.53 17.23
N LEU A 222 14.69 -0.50 17.54
CA LEU A 222 13.70 0.09 16.65
C LEU A 222 14.23 1.41 16.12
N THR A 223 14.23 1.57 14.79
CA THR A 223 14.64 2.82 14.14
C THR A 223 13.61 3.23 13.10
N VAL A 224 13.09 4.45 13.15
CA VAL A 224 12.30 5.02 12.06
C VAL A 224 13.24 5.37 10.92
N VAL A 225 13.12 4.67 9.80
CA VAL A 225 14.03 4.80 8.65
C VAL A 225 13.45 5.70 7.57
N ASP A 226 12.13 5.70 7.40
CA ASP A 226 11.48 6.41 6.30
C ASP A 226 10.07 6.87 6.69
N SER A 227 9.63 7.97 6.10
CA SER A 227 8.27 8.49 6.24
C SER A 227 7.73 8.92 4.87
N LYS A 228 6.70 8.23 4.38
CA LYS A 228 6.08 8.53 3.08
C LYS A 228 4.69 9.13 3.28
N GLN A 229 4.51 10.38 2.86
CA GLN A 229 3.19 10.99 2.76
C GLN A 229 2.49 10.52 1.48
N HIS A 230 1.23 10.12 1.61
CA HIS A 230 0.34 9.83 0.50
C HIS A 230 -0.80 10.86 0.54
N GLU A 231 -0.88 11.72 -0.48
CA GLU A 231 -1.88 12.80 -0.56
C GLU A 231 -3.32 12.26 -0.68
N LEU A 232 -3.48 11.03 -1.18
CA LEU A 232 -4.76 10.34 -1.33
C LEU A 232 -4.62 8.89 -0.88
N SER A 233 -5.25 8.55 0.25
CA SER A 233 -5.46 7.16 0.66
C SER A 233 -6.88 6.74 0.26
N PRO A 234 -7.10 5.57 -0.37
CA PRO A 234 -8.45 5.11 -0.72
C PRO A 234 -9.37 4.93 0.50
N ASP A 235 -8.80 4.79 1.70
CA ASP A 235 -9.54 4.59 2.96
C ASP A 235 -9.74 5.90 3.75
N PHE A 236 -8.98 6.96 3.44
CA PHE A 236 -9.05 8.25 4.12
C PHE A 236 -8.99 9.37 3.08
N ASN A 237 -10.04 10.21 3.00
CA ASN A 237 -10.05 11.46 2.21
C ASN A 237 -9.10 12.54 2.81
N ALA A 238 -8.01 12.12 3.44
CA ALA A 238 -7.03 12.97 4.10
C ALA A 238 -5.61 12.46 3.77
N PRO A 239 -4.61 13.35 3.74
CA PRO A 239 -3.22 12.95 3.59
C PRO A 239 -2.80 12.01 4.73
N VAL A 240 -2.27 10.83 4.38
CA VAL A 240 -1.80 9.83 5.34
C VAL A 240 -0.28 9.73 5.29
N GLN A 241 0.38 9.85 6.43
CA GLN A 241 1.82 9.59 6.54
C GLN A 241 2.04 8.15 6.99
N ILE A 242 2.73 7.35 6.17
CA ILE A 242 3.12 5.99 6.51
C ILE A 242 4.57 6.00 6.98
N LEU A 243 4.81 5.56 8.21
CA LEU A 243 6.13 5.40 8.80
C LEU A 243 6.66 4.00 8.50
N THR A 244 7.95 3.90 8.18
CA THR A 244 8.68 2.63 8.08
C THR A 244 9.68 2.54 9.22
N ILE A 245 9.47 1.58 10.11
CA ILE A 245 10.32 1.35 11.27
C ILE A 245 11.07 0.03 11.07
N SER A 246 12.39 0.07 11.13
CA SER A 246 13.21 -1.12 11.05
C SER A 246 13.36 -1.76 12.42
N VAL A 247 13.10 -3.06 12.47
CA VAL A 247 13.25 -3.93 13.64
C VAL A 247 14.50 -4.76 13.46
N ALA A 248 15.57 -4.39 14.16
CA ALA A 248 16.82 -5.15 14.20
C ALA A 248 16.92 -5.89 15.52
N SER A 249 17.29 -7.17 15.50
CA SER A 249 17.52 -7.94 16.73
C SER A 249 19.01 -8.01 17.07
N ILE A 250 19.31 -8.07 18.37
CA ILE A 250 20.64 -8.37 18.90
C ILE A 250 21.03 -9.83 18.57
N ASN A 251 20.06 -10.73 18.49
CA ASN A 251 20.31 -12.13 18.12
C ASN A 251 20.58 -12.23 16.61
N PRO A 252 21.79 -12.63 16.18
CA PRO A 252 22.16 -12.68 14.76
C PRO A 252 21.38 -13.74 13.96
N SER A 253 20.73 -14.68 14.65
CA SER A 253 19.87 -15.70 14.03
C SER A 253 18.55 -15.11 13.52
N VAL A 254 18.18 -13.92 13.99
CA VAL A 254 16.93 -13.24 13.66
C VAL A 254 17.23 -12.18 12.60
N LYS A 255 16.73 -12.40 11.38
CA LYS A 255 16.90 -11.44 10.29
C LYS A 255 16.12 -10.14 10.59
N PRO A 256 16.73 -8.95 10.38
CA PRO A 256 16.01 -7.69 10.47
C PRO A 256 14.80 -7.63 9.53
N PHE A 257 13.77 -6.89 9.93
CA PHE A 257 12.58 -6.67 9.12
C PHE A 257 11.95 -5.31 9.40
N ASP A 258 11.28 -4.75 8.40
CA ASP A 258 10.64 -3.43 8.56
C ASP A 258 9.15 -3.56 8.82
N ILE A 259 8.62 -2.79 9.76
CA ILE A 259 7.19 -2.63 10.00
C ILE A 259 6.72 -1.29 9.41
N ARG A 260 5.50 -1.27 8.88
CA ARG A 260 4.87 -0.08 8.29
C ARG A 260 3.56 0.18 9.01
N LEU A 261 3.34 1.42 9.43
CA LEU A 261 2.11 1.85 10.10
C LEU A 261 1.78 3.30 9.76
N ASN A 262 0.54 3.71 10.02
CA ASN A 262 0.13 5.10 9.93
C ASN A 262 0.78 5.91 11.08
N SER A 263 1.19 7.15 10.82
CA SER A 263 1.75 8.02 11.84
C SER A 263 0.78 8.30 12.99
N THR A 264 -0.53 8.21 12.76
CA THR A 264 -1.56 8.35 13.80
C THR A 264 -1.53 7.20 14.81
N GLU A 265 -1.12 6.00 14.41
CA GLU A 265 -1.01 4.81 15.27
C GLU A 265 0.34 4.73 15.99
N TYR A 266 1.26 5.68 15.72
CA TYR A 266 2.60 5.67 16.29
C TYR A 266 2.60 5.80 17.82
N GLY A 267 1.68 6.59 18.37
CA GLY A 267 1.54 6.76 19.83
C GLY A 267 1.16 5.45 20.52
N GLU A 268 0.13 4.76 20.03
CA GLU A 268 -0.31 3.46 20.56
C GLU A 268 0.78 2.38 20.46
N LEU A 269 1.51 2.37 19.34
CA LEU A 269 2.66 1.49 19.17
C LEU A 269 3.74 1.80 20.20
N GLN A 270 4.06 3.07 20.41
CA GLN A 270 5.07 3.51 21.37
C GLN A 270 4.68 3.15 22.82
N GLU A 271 3.41 3.24 23.17
CA GLU A 271 2.91 2.83 24.50
C GLU A 271 3.08 1.32 24.75
N LYS A 272 2.94 0.49 23.70
CA LYS A 272 3.08 -0.97 23.82
C LYS A 272 4.54 -1.45 23.80
N LEU A 273 5.47 -0.60 23.35
CA LEU A 273 6.88 -0.96 23.22
C LEU A 273 7.67 -0.66 24.50
N HIS A 274 8.46 -1.63 24.94
CA HIS A 274 9.36 -1.48 26.08
C HIS A 274 10.64 -0.70 25.72
N ALA A 275 11.06 -0.80 24.45
CA ALA A 275 12.27 -0.15 23.95
C ALA A 275 11.92 1.18 23.24
N PRO A 276 12.69 2.27 23.47
CA PRO A 276 12.47 3.52 22.78
C PRO A 276 12.77 3.38 21.29
N ILE A 277 11.92 3.98 20.46
CA ILE A 277 12.12 4.06 19.01
C ILE A 277 13.10 5.19 18.71
N ARG A 278 14.17 4.89 17.99
CA ARG A 278 15.16 5.89 17.54
C ARG A 278 14.71 6.50 16.21
N ASN A 279 14.89 7.79 16.03
CA ASN A 279 14.64 8.43 14.73
C ASN A 279 15.94 8.48 13.93
N ALA A 280 15.91 8.04 12.67
CA ALA A 280 16.97 8.37 11.73
C ALA A 280 17.02 9.89 11.51
N ALA A 281 18.21 10.44 11.26
CA ALA A 281 18.36 11.85 10.96
C ALA A 281 17.50 12.20 9.72
N ASN A 282 16.71 13.27 9.84
CA ASN A 282 15.82 13.82 8.80
C ASN A 282 14.45 13.15 8.61
N VAL A 283 13.97 12.32 9.54
CA VAL A 283 12.58 11.81 9.51
C VAL A 283 11.69 12.65 10.44
N VAL A 284 10.75 13.41 9.87
CA VAL A 284 9.74 14.17 10.62
C VAL A 284 8.49 13.32 10.79
N ILE A 285 8.06 13.09 12.03
CA ILE A 285 6.85 12.32 12.34
C ILE A 285 5.73 13.29 12.68
N HIS A 286 4.67 13.33 11.86
CA HIS A 286 3.46 14.08 12.15
C HIS A 286 2.48 13.17 12.89
N GLN A 287 2.37 13.35 14.21
CA GLN A 287 1.54 12.51 15.06
C GLN A 287 0.05 12.87 14.98
N THR A 288 -0.28 14.13 14.66
CA THR A 288 -1.68 14.59 14.58
C THR A 288 -1.98 15.33 13.27
N LEU A 289 -3.25 15.27 12.83
CA LEU A 289 -3.75 16.13 11.74
C LEU A 289 -3.55 17.62 12.05
N SER A 290 -3.55 17.99 13.33
CA SER A 290 -3.25 19.36 13.77
C SER A 290 -1.80 19.74 13.49
N ASP A 291 -0.84 18.84 13.67
CA ASP A 291 0.57 19.11 13.39
C ASP A 291 0.83 19.26 11.89
N LEU A 292 0.20 18.41 11.07
CA LEU A 292 0.26 18.51 9.61
C LEU A 292 -0.39 19.81 9.11
N PHE A 293 -1.56 20.16 9.66
CA PHE A 293 -2.20 21.43 9.38
C PHE A 293 -1.31 22.60 9.78
N LEU A 294 -0.67 22.58 10.96
CA LEU A 294 0.20 23.66 11.42
C LEU A 294 1.38 23.90 10.48
N GLU A 295 1.97 22.85 9.93
CA GLU A 295 3.05 22.98 8.96
C GLU A 295 2.55 23.59 7.65
N THR A 296 1.43 23.08 7.13
CA THR A 296 0.81 23.61 5.90
C THR A 296 0.31 25.05 6.08
N PHE A 297 -0.21 25.37 7.27
CA PHE A 297 -0.63 26.71 7.64
C PHE A 297 0.56 27.67 7.67
N LYS A 298 1.69 27.25 8.24
CA LYS A 298 2.92 28.07 8.25
C LYS A 298 3.43 28.33 6.84
N SER A 299 3.52 27.31 5.98
CA SER A 299 4.00 27.47 4.61
C SER A 299 3.10 28.39 3.77
N HIS A 300 1.78 28.32 3.96
CA HIS A 300 0.84 29.24 3.30
C HIS A 300 0.97 30.68 3.83
N VAL A 301 1.20 30.87 5.13
CA VAL A 301 1.35 32.22 5.70
C VAL A 301 2.70 32.85 5.36
N GLU A 302 3.74 32.06 5.16
CA GLU A 302 5.06 32.55 4.73
C GLU A 302 5.04 33.22 3.35
N VAL A 303 4.09 32.86 2.48
CA VAL A 303 3.93 33.47 1.15
C VAL A 303 2.91 34.62 1.12
N ASN A 304 2.23 34.90 2.24
CA ASN A 304 1.30 36.02 2.33
C ASN A 304 2.04 37.37 2.42
N GLU A 305 1.31 38.46 2.18
CA GLU A 305 1.77 39.83 2.41
C GLU A 305 2.31 40.01 3.83
N VAL A 306 3.43 40.73 3.93
CA VAL A 306 4.10 41.03 5.20
C VAL A 306 3.54 42.32 5.78
N TYR A 307 3.24 42.33 7.08
CA TYR A 307 2.84 43.54 7.77
C TYR A 307 4.07 44.32 8.28
N PRO A 308 4.35 45.53 7.74
CA PRO A 308 5.45 46.35 8.23
C PRO A 308 5.09 46.94 9.59
N LEU A 309 5.91 46.68 10.60
CA LEU A 309 5.67 47.21 11.94
C LEU A 309 5.82 48.74 11.97
N PRO A 310 4.82 49.50 12.45
CA PRO A 310 4.94 50.95 12.60
C PRO A 310 6.12 51.36 13.49
N ARG A 311 6.83 52.43 13.09
CA ARG A 311 8.02 52.92 13.81
C ARG A 311 7.68 53.23 15.28
N GLY A 312 8.40 52.59 16.20
CA GLY A 312 8.26 52.78 17.66
C GLY A 312 7.30 51.80 18.35
N GLN A 313 6.63 50.91 17.62
CA GLN A 313 5.85 49.84 18.22
C GLN A 313 6.78 48.67 18.58
N VAL A 314 6.74 48.22 19.84
CA VAL A 314 7.49 47.04 20.31
C VAL A 314 6.54 45.83 20.34
N LEU A 315 7.02 44.69 19.85
CA LEU A 315 6.25 43.44 19.89
C LEU A 315 6.26 42.84 21.29
N GLU A 316 5.08 42.65 21.85
CA GLU A 316 4.88 41.99 23.14
C GLU A 316 5.00 40.46 23.01
N PRO A 317 5.28 39.73 24.11
CA PRO A 317 5.20 38.28 24.14
C PRO A 317 3.83 37.78 23.66
N CYS A 318 3.84 36.70 22.88
CA CYS A 318 2.63 36.07 22.38
C CYS A 318 1.71 35.65 23.54
N ILE A 319 0.45 36.09 23.53
CA ILE A 319 -0.49 35.80 24.63
C ILE A 319 -0.86 34.33 24.78
N GLY A 320 -0.68 33.52 23.74
CA GLY A 320 -0.91 32.07 23.77
C GLY A 320 0.18 31.29 24.50
N CYS A 321 1.45 31.41 24.07
CA CYS A 321 2.56 30.62 24.61
C CYS A 321 3.43 31.36 25.63
N MET A 322 3.44 32.70 25.63
CA MET A 322 4.33 33.54 26.43
C MET A 322 5.84 33.24 26.29
N GLN A 323 6.25 32.44 25.28
CA GLN A 323 7.63 32.00 25.09
C GLN A 323 8.39 32.81 24.03
N MET A 324 7.67 33.41 23.08
CA MET A 324 8.24 34.19 21.98
C MET A 324 7.38 35.43 21.71
N ASN A 325 7.96 36.43 21.06
CA ASN A 325 7.23 37.64 20.68
C ASN A 325 6.13 37.32 19.66
N ALA A 326 5.04 38.10 19.72
CA ALA A 326 4.00 38.07 18.71
C ALA A 326 4.61 38.43 17.35
N ASN A 327 4.40 37.60 16.34
CA ASN A 327 4.97 37.78 15.01
C ASN A 327 3.93 37.65 13.88
N THR A 328 2.64 37.72 14.23
CA THR A 328 1.55 37.67 13.24
C THR A 328 0.52 38.77 13.46
N LYS A 329 -0.01 39.29 12.35
CA LYS A 329 -1.10 40.27 12.32
C LYS A 329 -2.20 39.77 11.38
N LEU A 330 -3.45 39.93 11.81
CA LEU A 330 -4.61 39.70 10.95
C LEU A 330 -4.96 40.99 10.20
N LEU A 331 -5.05 40.92 8.87
CA LEU A 331 -5.47 41.98 7.96
C LEU A 331 -6.37 41.38 6.89
N ARG A 332 -7.50 42.01 6.56
CA ARG A 332 -8.37 41.50 5.49
C ARG A 332 -7.67 41.69 4.14
N LEU A 333 -7.23 40.58 3.55
CA LEU A 333 -6.56 40.53 2.25
C LEU A 333 -7.34 39.68 1.23
N CYS A 334 -8.22 38.79 1.70
CA CYS A 334 -9.08 38.03 0.80
C CYS A 334 -10.15 38.90 0.11
N GLN A 335 -10.41 38.65 -1.18
CA GLN A 335 -11.37 39.37 -2.03
C GLN A 335 -12.64 38.54 -2.30
N GLU A 336 -13.37 38.14 -1.25
CA GLU A 336 -14.66 37.45 -1.44
C GLU A 336 -15.83 38.30 -0.90
N GLU A 337 -16.89 38.45 -1.71
CA GLU A 337 -18.14 39.15 -1.38
C GLU A 337 -19.25 38.09 -1.07
N GLY A 338 -19.78 38.06 0.15
CA GLY A 338 -20.85 37.17 0.66
C GLY A 338 -21.07 37.18 2.19
N GLU A 339 -22.28 36.88 2.65
CA GLU A 339 -22.59 36.80 4.10
C GLU A 339 -21.76 35.73 4.83
N GLY A 340 -21.08 36.11 5.93
CA GLY A 340 -20.11 35.25 6.63
C GLY A 340 -18.64 35.56 6.30
N GLU A 341 -18.42 36.60 5.51
CA GLU A 341 -17.16 37.23 5.11
C GLU A 341 -16.12 37.43 6.23
N CYS A 342 -14.85 37.44 5.81
CA CYS A 342 -13.76 37.89 6.64
C CYS A 342 -13.90 39.39 6.95
N GLN A 343 -13.62 39.75 8.20
CA GLN A 343 -13.81 41.08 8.74
C GLN A 343 -12.45 41.73 9.04
N GLN A 344 -12.39 43.05 8.91
CA GLN A 344 -11.18 43.78 9.24
C GLN A 344 -10.86 43.67 10.74
N CYS A 345 -9.67 43.18 11.05
CA CYS A 345 -9.21 42.98 12.42
C CYS A 345 -8.29 44.13 12.89
N TYR A 346 -8.73 44.88 13.90
CA TYR A 346 -7.98 46.04 14.42
C TYR A 346 -7.00 45.71 15.58
N CYS A 347 -6.77 44.43 15.85
CA CYS A 347 -6.25 43.95 17.13
C CYS A 347 -4.78 44.17 17.53
N ARG A 348 -3.88 44.91 16.88
CA ARG A 348 -2.40 44.77 17.14
C ARG A 348 -1.86 43.31 17.00
N PRO A 349 -0.55 43.12 16.74
CA PRO A 349 0.08 41.80 16.78
C PRO A 349 0.16 41.30 18.24
N MET A 350 -0.55 40.22 18.57
CA MET A 350 -0.56 39.64 19.93
C MET A 350 -0.27 38.13 19.95
N TRP A 351 -0.20 37.49 18.79
CA TRP A 351 -0.04 36.04 18.66
C TRP A 351 1.21 35.70 17.85
N CYS A 352 1.86 34.60 18.20
CA CYS A 352 2.83 33.97 17.31
C CYS A 352 2.14 33.04 16.32
N LEU A 353 2.78 32.81 15.18
CA LEU A 353 2.24 32.01 14.07
C LEU A 353 1.78 30.63 14.52
N THR A 354 2.57 29.95 15.36
CA THR A 354 2.23 28.63 15.88
C THR A 354 0.97 28.66 16.77
N CYS A 355 0.83 29.65 17.64
CA CYS A 355 -0.34 29.73 18.53
C CYS A 355 -1.61 30.10 17.75
N LEU A 356 -1.49 31.00 16.76
CA LEU A 356 -2.61 31.37 15.91
C LEU A 356 -3.05 30.19 15.03
N GLY A 357 -2.12 29.43 14.46
CA GLY A 357 -2.43 28.21 13.71
C GLY A 357 -3.10 27.15 14.58
N LYS A 358 -2.66 26.98 15.85
CA LYS A 358 -3.28 26.03 16.79
C LYS A 358 -4.72 26.43 17.10
N TRP A 359 -4.94 27.72 17.31
CA TRP A 359 -6.29 28.25 17.45
C TRP A 359 -7.14 27.97 16.22
N PHE A 360 -6.61 28.24 15.03
CA PHE A 360 -7.29 28.00 13.76
C PHE A 360 -7.73 26.53 13.64
N ALA A 361 -6.81 25.58 13.87
CA ALA A 361 -7.09 24.15 13.86
C ALA A 361 -8.16 23.74 14.88
N SER A 362 -8.11 24.32 16.10
CA SER A 362 -9.07 24.01 17.17
C SER A 362 -10.52 24.38 16.87
N ARG A 363 -10.75 25.26 15.88
CA ARG A 363 -12.07 25.75 15.48
C ARG A 363 -12.65 24.99 14.29
N GLN A 364 -11.91 24.01 13.77
CA GLN A 364 -12.33 23.25 12.60
C GLN A 364 -13.20 22.05 12.94
N ASP A 365 -13.97 21.62 11.93
CA ASP A 365 -14.67 20.34 11.98
C ASP A 365 -13.67 19.19 11.80
N GLN A 366 -13.45 18.43 12.87
CA GLN A 366 -12.54 17.28 12.88
C GLN A 366 -12.99 16.14 11.96
N GLN A 367 -14.27 16.11 11.55
CA GLN A 367 -14.79 15.12 10.62
C GLN A 367 -14.54 15.49 9.15
N ARG A 368 -14.14 16.74 8.87
CA ARG A 368 -13.96 17.28 7.51
C ARG A 368 -12.64 18.03 7.31
N PRO A 369 -11.48 17.35 7.46
CA PRO A 369 -10.14 17.93 7.34
C PRO A 369 -9.88 18.62 5.99
N GLU A 370 -10.54 18.16 4.91
CA GLU A 370 -10.39 18.71 3.57
C GLU A 370 -10.85 20.17 3.46
N THR A 371 -11.68 20.63 4.39
CA THR A 371 -12.22 21.99 4.41
C THR A 371 -11.42 22.98 5.26
N TRP A 372 -10.40 22.51 5.99
CA TRP A 372 -9.75 23.33 7.01
C TRP A 372 -9.08 24.57 6.42
N LEU A 373 -8.33 24.43 5.32
CA LEU A 373 -7.62 25.56 4.70
C LEU A 373 -8.57 26.60 4.07
N SER A 374 -9.75 26.18 3.60
CA SER A 374 -10.77 27.05 3.00
C SER A 374 -11.77 27.60 4.02
N SER A 375 -11.66 27.20 5.29
CA SER A 375 -12.53 27.64 6.36
C SER A 375 -12.23 29.06 6.85
N ARG A 376 -13.13 29.57 7.69
CA ARG A 376 -13.01 30.87 8.36
C ARG A 376 -13.18 30.69 9.85
N VAL A 377 -12.33 31.33 10.64
CA VAL A 377 -12.37 31.25 12.11
C VAL A 377 -12.42 32.64 12.73
N PRO A 378 -13.01 32.80 13.92
CA PRO A 378 -12.99 34.06 14.64
C PRO A 378 -11.60 34.35 15.22
N CYS A 379 -11.16 35.61 15.17
CA CYS A 379 -9.99 36.09 15.88
C CYS A 379 -10.12 35.72 17.38
N PRO A 380 -9.07 35.15 18.01
CA PRO A 380 -9.11 34.79 19.43
C PRO A 380 -9.48 35.96 20.36
N THR A 381 -9.18 37.19 19.95
CA THR A 381 -9.30 38.38 20.79
C THR A 381 -10.56 39.18 20.48
N CYS A 382 -10.75 39.65 19.24
CA CYS A 382 -11.92 40.47 18.87
C CYS A 382 -13.04 39.72 18.16
N ARG A 383 -12.86 38.41 17.90
CA ARG A 383 -13.81 37.55 17.17
C ARG A 383 -14.10 37.94 15.71
N ALA A 384 -13.42 38.95 15.16
CA ALA A 384 -13.46 39.24 13.73
C ALA A 384 -13.09 37.99 12.94
N LYS A 385 -13.97 37.54 12.02
CA LYS A 385 -13.72 36.35 11.22
C LYS A 385 -12.56 36.59 10.25
N PHE A 386 -11.70 35.61 10.08
CA PHE A 386 -10.58 35.67 9.15
C PHE A 386 -10.34 34.30 8.50
N CYS A 387 -9.69 34.29 7.34
CA CYS A 387 -9.21 33.10 6.64
C CYS A 387 -7.68 33.06 6.63
N ILE A 388 -7.10 31.98 6.10
CA ILE A 388 -5.64 31.81 6.05
C ILE A 388 -4.92 32.93 5.29
N LEU A 389 -5.55 33.50 4.26
CA LEU A 389 -5.00 34.58 3.44
C LEU A 389 -4.90 35.91 4.21
N ASP A 390 -5.68 36.07 5.28
CA ASP A 390 -5.71 37.30 6.08
C ASP A 390 -4.60 37.33 7.15
N VAL A 391 -3.78 36.28 7.23
CA VAL A 391 -2.71 36.16 8.23
C VAL A 391 -1.41 36.66 7.61
N CYS A 392 -0.82 37.69 8.22
CA CYS A 392 0.41 38.32 7.77
C CYS A 392 1.51 38.10 8.81
N MET A 393 2.73 37.79 8.33
CA MET A 393 3.92 37.83 9.17
C MET A 393 4.29 39.27 9.49
N VAL A 394 4.77 39.53 10.70
CA VAL A 394 5.23 40.86 11.11
C VAL A 394 6.76 40.92 10.97
N HIS A 395 7.23 41.94 10.26
CA HIS A 395 8.66 42.23 10.08
C HIS A 395 9.03 43.64 10.54
#